data_AF-O81167-F1
#
_entry.id   AF-O81167-F1
#
_cell.length_a   1.000
_cell.length_b   1.000
_cell.length_c   1.000
_cell.angle_alpha   90.00
_cell.angle_beta   90.00
_cell.angle_gamma   90.00
#
_symmetry.space_group_name_H-M   'P 1'
#
loop_
_entity.id
_entity.type
_entity.pdbx_description
1 polymer ?
#
loop_
_entity_poly.entity_id
_entity_poly.type
_entity_poly.pdbx_seq_one_letter_code
_entity_poly.pdbx_strand_id
1 'polypeptide(L)'
;YQGVYPVKGNQDRFVVEDIVKFGSSFRFGLEAGSKPEILLAMSCLCKGNPDAFLVCNGFKDAEYISLALLGRKLALNTVIVLEQEEELDLVIELSQKMNVRPVIGLRAKLRTKHSGHFGSTSGEKGKFGLTTTQIVRVVRKLSQSGMLDRLQLLHFHIGSQIPSTSLLSDGVAEAAQLYCELVRLGAHMKVIDIGGGLGIDYDGSKSGESDLSVAYSLEEYAEAVVASVRFVCDRSSVKHPVICSESGRAIVSHHSVLIFEAVSADKPMVHQATPDDIQFLLEGDEEARANYEDLYAAVMRGDHESCLLYVDQLKQRCVEGFKEGVLSIEQLASVDGLCEWVLKAIGASDPVHTYNINLSVFTSIPDLWGIDQLFPIVPIHKLDQRPGTRAILSDLTCDSDGKINKF
;
A
#
# COMPACT_ATOMS: atom_id res chain seq x y z
N TYR A 1 -4.34 26.36 -0.31
CA TYR A 1 -3.84 24.97 -0.30
C TYR A 1 -2.34 24.98 -0.50
N GLN A 2 -1.62 24.04 0.11
CA GLN A 2 -0.18 23.83 -0.08
C GLN A 2 0.14 22.35 0.15
N GLY A 3 0.53 21.63 -0.91
CA GLY A 3 0.87 20.22 -0.81
C GLY A 3 2.27 20.00 -0.25
N VAL A 4 2.47 18.87 0.40
CA VAL A 4 3.75 18.44 0.98
C VAL A 4 4.00 16.99 0.56
N TYR A 5 5.22 16.67 0.14
CA TYR A 5 5.57 15.30 -0.24
C TYR A 5 6.28 14.59 0.91
N PRO A 6 5.68 13.54 1.49
CA PRO A 6 6.35 12.75 2.51
C PRO A 6 7.41 11.88 1.85
N VAL A 7 8.69 12.16 2.13
CA VAL A 7 9.81 11.51 1.43
C VAL A 7 9.83 10.00 1.66
N LYS A 8 9.20 9.50 2.73
CA LYS A 8 9.00 8.07 3.00
C LYS A 8 8.32 7.32 1.85
N GLY A 9 7.55 8.01 1.00
CA GLY A 9 6.86 7.41 -0.14
C GLY A 9 7.82 6.92 -1.23
N ASN A 10 8.92 7.63 -1.43
CA ASN A 10 10.06 7.28 -2.29
C ASN A 10 11.17 8.32 -2.04
N GLN A 11 12.28 7.88 -1.43
CA GLN A 11 13.43 8.73 -1.09
C GLN A 11 14.44 8.87 -2.25
N ASP A 12 14.17 8.29 -3.42
CA ASP A 12 15.06 8.42 -4.57
C ASP A 12 15.32 9.90 -4.88
N ARG A 13 16.60 10.19 -5.07
CA ARG A 13 17.07 11.57 -5.24
C ARG A 13 16.37 12.27 -6.40
N PHE A 14 16.20 11.59 -7.53
CA PHE A 14 15.61 12.20 -8.72
C PHE A 14 14.13 12.51 -8.50
N VAL A 15 13.41 11.61 -7.83
CA VAL A 15 12.01 11.83 -7.47
C VAL A 15 11.85 13.04 -6.55
N VAL A 16 12.64 13.14 -5.48
CA VAL A 16 12.55 14.26 -4.54
C VAL A 16 12.99 15.58 -5.19
N GLU A 17 14.09 15.58 -5.96
CA GLU A 17 14.58 16.78 -6.66
C GLU A 17 13.55 17.28 -7.69
N ASP A 18 12.90 16.39 -8.43
CA ASP A 18 11.86 16.76 -9.40
C ASP A 18 10.60 17.29 -8.70
N ILE A 19 10.16 16.69 -7.60
CA ILE A 19 9.03 17.19 -6.81
C ILE A 19 9.30 18.62 -6.32
N VAL A 20 10.50 18.89 -5.80
CA VAL A 20 10.87 20.25 -5.35
C VAL A 20 10.93 21.22 -6.52
N LYS A 21 11.54 20.81 -7.64
CA LYS A 21 11.71 21.65 -8.83
C LYS A 21 10.37 22.01 -9.47
N PHE A 22 9.55 21.02 -9.81
CA PHE A 22 8.26 21.23 -10.48
C PHE A 22 7.17 21.71 -9.51
N GLY A 23 7.30 21.42 -8.22
CA GLY A 23 6.43 21.92 -7.16
C GLY A 23 6.69 23.37 -6.73
N SER A 24 7.79 23.98 -7.17
CA SER A 24 8.24 25.30 -6.71
C SER A 24 7.19 26.41 -6.93
N SER A 25 6.52 26.45 -8.10
CA SER A 25 5.47 27.45 -8.38
C SER A 25 4.23 27.28 -7.48
N PHE A 26 4.05 26.10 -6.89
CA PHE A 26 2.93 25.76 -6.01
C PHE A 26 3.30 25.85 -4.53
N ARG A 27 4.54 26.28 -4.19
CA ARG A 27 5.12 26.22 -2.84
C ARG A 27 5.08 24.81 -2.25
N PHE A 28 5.23 23.79 -3.09
CA PHE A 28 5.14 22.41 -2.67
C PHE A 28 6.29 22.06 -1.71
N GLY A 29 5.93 21.53 -0.54
CA GLY A 29 6.87 21.23 0.55
C GLY A 29 7.34 19.78 0.58
N LEU A 30 8.18 19.48 1.57
CA LEU A 30 8.60 18.11 1.91
C LEU A 30 8.23 17.80 3.36
N GLU A 31 7.89 16.55 3.62
CA GLU A 31 7.71 16.00 4.95
C GLU A 31 8.81 14.98 5.22
N ALA A 32 9.33 14.99 6.45
CA ALA A 32 10.32 14.05 6.94
C ALA A 32 9.78 13.35 8.20
N GLY A 33 9.84 12.02 8.20
CA GLY A 33 9.43 11.18 9.33
C GLY A 33 10.59 10.69 10.19
N SER A 34 11.84 11.03 9.84
CA SER A 34 13.04 10.55 10.53
C SER A 34 14.24 11.48 10.38
N LYS A 35 15.26 11.27 11.20
CA LYS A 35 16.50 12.06 11.23
C LYS A 35 17.28 12.04 9.88
N PRO A 36 17.41 10.90 9.17
CA PRO A 36 18.02 10.92 7.83
C PRO A 36 17.16 11.69 6.81
N GLU A 37 15.84 11.56 6.90
CA GLU A 37 14.90 12.20 5.98
C GLU A 37 14.89 13.73 6.12
N ILE A 38 15.03 14.28 7.33
CA ILE A 38 15.10 15.74 7.49
C ILE A 38 16.35 16.32 6.81
N LEU A 39 17.50 15.62 6.86
CA LEU A 39 18.72 16.07 6.17
C LEU A 39 18.53 16.07 4.65
N LEU A 40 17.92 15.02 4.11
CA LEU A 40 17.55 14.94 2.69
C LEU A 40 16.62 16.09 2.30
N ALA A 41 15.55 16.29 3.09
CA ALA A 41 14.54 17.31 2.81
C ALA A 41 15.11 18.74 2.89
N MET A 42 15.93 19.03 3.91
CA MET A 42 16.64 20.31 4.03
C MET A 42 17.55 20.56 2.81
N SER A 43 18.34 19.56 2.41
CA SER A 43 19.24 19.66 1.25
C SER A 43 18.49 19.98 -0.03
N CYS A 44 17.35 19.33 -0.28
CA CYS A 44 16.54 19.54 -1.47
C CYS A 44 15.82 20.91 -1.45
N LEU A 45 15.22 21.27 -0.31
CA LEU A 45 14.46 22.52 -0.16
C LEU A 45 15.32 23.78 -0.24
N CYS A 46 16.64 23.70 -0.01
CA CYS A 46 17.55 24.81 -0.29
C CYS A 46 17.52 25.29 -1.76
N LYS A 47 17.07 24.43 -2.69
CA LYS A 47 16.86 24.76 -4.12
C LYS A 47 15.37 24.96 -4.47
N GLY A 48 14.49 24.84 -3.48
CA GLY A 48 13.05 24.92 -3.64
C GLY A 48 12.49 26.33 -3.44
N ASN A 49 11.17 26.39 -3.31
CA ASN A 49 10.49 27.64 -2.97
C ASN A 49 10.73 28.00 -1.49
N PRO A 50 11.12 29.25 -1.14
CA PRO A 50 11.35 29.65 0.26
C PRO A 50 10.12 29.50 1.19
N ASP A 51 8.90 29.57 0.64
CA ASP A 51 7.66 29.42 1.39
C ASP A 51 7.22 27.94 1.52
N ALA A 52 7.93 27.01 0.87
CA ALA A 52 7.63 25.58 0.93
C ALA A 52 7.81 25.06 2.36
N PHE A 53 6.82 24.30 2.85
CA PHE A 53 6.91 23.69 4.18
C PHE A 53 7.99 22.61 4.23
N LEU A 54 8.67 22.56 5.37
CA LEU A 54 9.37 21.36 5.84
C LEU A 54 8.62 20.84 7.07
N VAL A 55 7.78 19.82 6.91
CA VAL A 55 7.01 19.23 8.02
C VAL A 55 7.83 18.11 8.65
N CYS A 56 8.02 18.17 9.96
CA CYS A 56 8.83 17.20 10.70
C CYS A 56 7.92 16.33 11.59
N ASN A 57 7.67 15.10 11.15
CA ASN A 57 6.96 14.06 11.90
C ASN A 57 7.93 12.97 12.41
N GLY A 58 7.38 11.93 13.01
CA GLY A 58 8.11 10.78 13.55
C GLY A 58 8.62 11.02 14.97
N PHE A 59 9.38 10.05 15.48
CA PHE A 59 10.01 10.15 16.79
C PHE A 59 11.19 11.13 16.76
N LYS A 60 11.20 12.11 17.68
CA LYS A 60 12.19 13.19 17.68
C LYS A 60 13.04 13.18 18.94
N ASP A 61 14.32 12.91 18.76
CA ASP A 61 15.34 13.11 19.80
C ASP A 61 15.91 14.55 19.74
N ALA A 62 16.87 14.85 20.64
CA ALA A 62 17.48 16.17 20.75
C ALA A 62 18.20 16.59 19.46
N GLU A 63 18.80 15.64 18.76
CA GLU A 63 19.50 15.88 17.51
C GLU A 63 18.52 16.22 16.38
N TYR A 64 17.42 15.47 16.25
CA TYR A 64 16.35 15.77 15.30
C TYR A 64 15.84 17.19 15.54
N ILE A 65 15.43 17.52 16.76
CA ILE A 65 14.86 18.84 17.07
C ILE A 65 15.87 19.96 16.79
N SER A 66 17.15 19.73 17.10
CA SER A 66 18.22 20.68 16.77
C SER A 66 18.36 20.90 15.27
N LEU A 67 18.26 19.84 14.45
CA LEU A 67 18.26 19.96 12.98
C LEU A 67 17.05 20.74 12.46
N ALA A 68 15.85 20.50 13.01
CA ALA A 68 14.66 21.24 12.64
C ALA A 68 14.76 22.74 12.99
N LEU A 69 15.33 23.06 14.15
CA LEU A 69 15.62 24.45 14.55
C LEU A 69 16.73 25.07 13.68
N LEU A 70 17.73 24.29 13.25
CA LEU A 70 18.74 24.74 12.30
C LEU A 70 18.11 25.06 10.93
N GLY A 71 17.14 24.26 10.47
CA GLY A 71 16.35 24.54 9.26
C GLY A 71 15.72 25.94 9.30
N ARG A 72 15.17 26.36 10.45
CA ARG A 72 14.68 27.73 10.66
C ARG A 72 15.77 28.78 10.52
N LYS A 73 16.98 28.54 11.04
CA LYS A 73 18.13 29.46 10.86
C LYS A 73 18.56 29.57 9.39
N LEU A 74 18.36 28.51 8.61
CA LEU A 74 18.59 28.49 7.17
C LEU A 74 17.40 29.06 6.36
N ALA A 75 16.45 29.73 7.03
CA ALA A 75 15.25 30.31 6.43
C ALA A 75 14.31 29.29 5.75
N LEU A 76 14.40 28.01 6.10
CA LEU A 76 13.40 27.02 5.70
C LEU A 76 12.13 27.20 6.54
N ASN A 77 10.97 27.01 5.91
CA ASN A 77 9.68 27.08 6.60
C ASN A 77 9.37 25.79 7.37
N THR A 78 10.24 25.46 8.33
CA THR A 78 10.19 24.22 9.11
C THR A 78 9.12 24.26 10.19
N VAL A 79 8.34 23.19 10.31
CA VAL A 79 7.32 22.98 11.35
C VAL A 79 7.64 21.70 12.11
N ILE A 80 7.79 21.80 13.43
CA ILE A 80 8.01 20.64 14.31
C ILE A 80 6.66 20.15 14.80
N VAL A 81 6.19 19.01 14.27
CA VAL A 81 4.89 18.43 14.66
C VAL A 81 5.06 17.55 15.89
N LEU A 82 4.48 17.95 17.02
CA LEU A 82 4.51 17.17 18.24
C LEU A 82 3.66 15.90 18.08
N GLU A 83 4.29 14.74 18.27
CA GLU A 83 3.63 13.43 18.25
C GLU A 83 3.55 12.79 19.64
N GLN A 84 4.38 13.26 20.57
CA GLN A 84 4.40 12.88 21.99
C GLN A 84 4.45 14.15 22.86
N GLU A 85 3.87 14.11 24.06
CA GLU A 85 3.75 15.30 24.94
C GLU A 85 5.14 15.75 25.43
N GLU A 86 6.03 14.78 25.66
CA GLU A 86 7.38 14.96 26.17
C GLU A 86 8.31 15.69 25.18
N GLU A 87 8.02 15.61 23.88
CA GLU A 87 8.79 16.32 22.84
C GLU A 87 8.74 17.85 23.06
N LEU A 88 7.67 18.37 23.65
CA LEU A 88 7.51 19.81 23.88
C LEU A 88 8.58 20.38 24.82
N ASP A 89 8.97 19.65 25.86
CA ASP A 89 10.04 20.09 26.78
C ASP A 89 11.34 20.32 26.03
N LEU A 90 11.68 19.34 25.18
CA LEU A 90 12.90 19.36 24.41
C LEU A 90 12.88 20.46 23.33
N VAL A 91 11.73 20.71 22.69
CA VAL A 91 11.56 21.84 21.77
C VAL A 91 11.80 23.17 22.48
N ILE A 92 11.22 23.38 23.67
CA ILE A 92 11.37 24.62 24.44
C ILE A 92 12.83 24.82 24.86
N GLU A 93 13.45 23.79 25.45
CA GLU A 93 14.83 23.85 25.93
C GLU A 93 15.81 24.18 24.79
N LEU A 94 15.74 23.42 23.68
CA LEU A 94 16.66 23.61 22.56
C LEU A 94 16.39 24.91 21.81
N SER A 95 15.12 25.33 21.69
CA SER A 95 14.75 26.64 21.14
C SER A 95 15.46 27.77 21.89
N GLN A 96 15.43 27.74 23.22
CA GLN A 96 16.06 28.75 24.07
C GLN A 96 17.58 28.68 23.95
N LYS A 97 18.17 27.48 24.02
CA LYS A 97 19.61 27.26 23.90
C LYS A 97 20.18 27.74 22.55
N MET A 98 19.45 27.50 21.46
CA MET A 98 19.88 27.88 20.11
C MET A 98 19.48 29.31 19.72
N ASN A 99 18.69 29.98 20.57
CA ASN A 99 18.05 31.27 20.32
C ASN A 99 17.26 31.28 18.99
N VAL A 100 16.45 30.24 18.78
CA VAL A 100 15.60 30.08 17.58
C VAL A 100 14.16 29.97 18.03
N ARG A 101 13.27 30.78 17.47
CA ARG A 101 11.82 30.65 17.69
C ARG A 101 11.27 29.50 16.85
N PRO A 102 10.73 28.42 17.43
CA PRO A 102 10.18 27.31 16.68
C PRO A 102 8.84 27.70 16.04
N VAL A 103 8.45 26.93 15.03
CA VAL A 103 7.05 26.80 14.62
C VAL A 103 6.62 25.40 15.00
N ILE A 104 5.56 25.32 15.79
CA ILE A 104 5.09 24.09 16.42
C ILE A 104 3.79 23.68 15.75
N GLY A 105 3.71 22.41 15.37
CA GLY A 105 2.47 21.72 15.05
C GLY A 105 2.14 20.70 16.13
N LEU A 106 0.92 20.18 16.12
CA LEU A 106 0.56 19.00 16.92
C LEU A 106 -0.18 18.00 16.06
N ARG A 107 0.11 16.71 16.25
CA ARG A 107 -0.65 15.62 15.66
C ARG A 107 -1.77 15.21 16.61
N ALA A 108 -3.02 15.36 16.18
CA ALA A 108 -4.17 14.93 16.98
C ALA A 108 -4.53 13.46 16.74
N LYS A 109 -4.86 12.74 17.81
CA LYS A 109 -5.54 11.45 17.72
C LYS A 109 -7.03 11.69 17.52
N LEU A 110 -7.54 11.27 16.37
CA LEU A 110 -8.97 11.32 16.07
C LEU A 110 -9.70 10.14 16.72
N ARG A 111 -10.98 10.33 17.00
CA ARG A 111 -11.90 9.27 17.44
C ARG A 111 -12.47 8.51 16.26
N THR A 112 -12.60 9.17 15.11
CA THR A 112 -12.97 8.53 13.85
C THR A 112 -11.97 7.41 13.51
N LYS A 113 -12.47 6.20 13.23
CA LYS A 113 -11.66 5.01 12.92
C LYS A 113 -11.83 4.63 11.45
N HIS A 114 -10.74 4.16 10.84
CA HIS A 114 -10.76 3.47 9.56
C HIS A 114 -10.64 1.96 9.81
N SER A 115 -11.50 1.15 9.19
CA SER A 115 -11.40 -0.33 9.13
C SER A 115 -10.62 -0.75 7.88
N GLY A 116 -9.91 -1.87 7.93
CA GLY A 116 -9.14 -2.42 6.79
C GLY A 116 -7.65 -2.62 7.11
N HIS A 117 -6.89 -3.12 6.14
CA HIS A 117 -5.45 -3.41 6.28
C HIS A 117 -4.63 -2.19 6.76
N PHE A 118 -5.03 -0.98 6.38
CA PHE A 118 -4.36 0.28 6.76
C PHE A 118 -4.99 1.00 7.97
N GLY A 119 -6.02 0.43 8.60
CA GLY A 119 -6.75 1.05 9.70
C GLY A 119 -6.00 1.06 11.04
N SER A 120 -5.01 0.17 11.21
CA SER A 120 -4.28 -0.02 12.48
C SER A 120 -3.38 1.16 12.87
N THR A 121 -3.02 2.03 11.92
CA THR A 121 -2.19 3.21 12.16
C THR A 121 -2.97 4.42 12.69
N SER A 122 -4.30 4.30 12.82
CA SER A 122 -5.21 5.43 13.03
C SER A 122 -6.09 5.27 14.26
N GLY A 123 -6.63 6.37 14.75
CA GLY A 123 -7.46 6.42 15.96
C GLY A 123 -6.68 6.49 17.27
N GLU A 124 -7.40 6.35 18.40
CA GLU A 124 -6.86 6.55 19.76
C GLU A 124 -5.69 5.62 20.13
N LYS A 125 -5.65 4.41 19.55
CA LYS A 125 -4.58 3.42 19.73
C LYS A 125 -3.39 3.60 18.78
N GLY A 126 -3.40 4.60 17.90
CA GLY A 126 -2.31 4.89 17.00
C GLY A 126 -0.99 5.13 17.76
N LYS A 127 0.13 4.71 17.15
CA LYS A 127 1.49 4.84 17.70
C LYS A 127 1.86 6.30 18.02
N PHE A 128 1.35 7.23 17.23
CA PHE A 128 1.69 8.65 17.28
C PHE A 128 0.45 9.52 17.49
N GLY A 129 0.68 10.73 18.00
CA GLY A 129 -0.33 11.75 18.19
C GLY A 129 -0.81 11.89 19.63
N LEU A 130 -1.40 13.04 19.90
CA LEU A 130 -1.83 13.47 21.21
C LEU A 130 -3.34 13.27 21.37
N THR A 131 -3.72 12.73 22.51
CA THR A 131 -5.12 12.73 22.97
C THR A 131 -5.57 14.16 23.30
N THR A 132 -6.88 14.42 23.35
CA THR A 132 -7.42 15.74 23.72
C THR A 132 -6.87 16.24 25.07
N THR A 133 -6.70 15.35 26.04
CA THR A 133 -6.12 15.68 27.36
C THR A 133 -4.68 16.18 27.23
N GLN A 134 -3.86 15.50 26.43
CA GLN A 134 -2.47 15.91 26.18
C GLN A 134 -2.41 17.21 25.38
N ILE A 135 -3.29 17.39 24.37
CA ILE A 135 -3.39 18.64 23.61
C ILE A 135 -3.65 19.83 24.55
N VAL A 136 -4.60 19.71 25.48
CA VAL A 136 -4.89 20.78 26.45
C VAL A 136 -3.69 21.07 27.35
N ARG A 137 -2.92 20.05 27.77
CA ARG A 137 -1.70 20.23 28.56
C ARG A 137 -0.60 20.93 27.76
N VAL A 138 -0.39 20.55 26.50
CA VAL A 138 0.53 21.21 25.56
C VAL A 138 0.17 22.69 25.41
N VAL A 139 -1.10 23.01 25.17
CA VAL A 139 -1.57 24.40 25.06
C VAL A 139 -1.29 25.19 26.34
N ARG A 140 -1.61 24.64 27.52
CA ARG A 140 -1.34 25.29 28.81
C ARG A 140 0.15 25.55 29.01
N LYS A 141 1.00 24.56 28.70
CA LYS A 141 2.44 24.67 28.84
C LYS A 141 3.04 25.70 27.89
N LEU A 142 2.62 25.71 26.62
CA LEU A 142 2.99 26.75 25.67
C LEU A 142 2.55 28.15 26.13
N SER A 143 1.36 28.28 26.73
CA SER A 143 0.90 29.54 27.31
C SER A 143 1.78 29.98 28.48
N GLN A 144 2.13 29.07 29.39
CA GLN A 144 3.00 29.35 30.54
C GLN A 144 4.43 29.74 30.12
N SER A 145 4.92 29.17 29.02
CA SER A 145 6.23 29.49 28.45
C SER A 145 6.22 30.69 27.51
N GLY A 146 5.08 31.36 27.30
CA GLY A 146 4.97 32.50 26.39
C GLY A 146 5.25 32.14 24.92
N MET A 147 4.88 30.92 24.50
CA MET A 147 5.09 30.37 23.16
C MET A 147 3.79 29.89 22.48
N LEU A 148 2.61 30.25 23.02
CA LEU A 148 1.33 29.82 22.44
C LEU A 148 1.11 30.32 21.00
N ASP A 149 1.69 31.48 20.65
CA ASP A 149 1.72 32.04 19.30
C ASP A 149 2.54 31.21 18.28
N ARG A 150 3.36 30.27 18.79
CA ARG A 150 4.17 29.36 17.99
C ARG A 150 3.43 28.10 17.57
N LEU A 151 2.29 27.79 18.21
CA LEU A 151 1.42 26.71 17.77
C LEU A 151 0.61 27.17 16.56
N GLN A 152 0.96 26.64 15.38
CA GLN A 152 0.45 27.16 14.09
C GLN A 152 -0.13 26.09 13.17
N LEU A 153 0.10 24.80 13.43
CA LEU A 153 -0.33 23.71 12.56
C LEU A 153 -1.04 22.61 13.37
N LEU A 154 -2.22 22.19 12.90
CA LEU A 154 -2.88 20.98 13.36
C LEU A 154 -2.68 19.91 12.30
N HIS A 155 -2.03 18.82 12.65
CA HIS A 155 -1.85 17.65 11.79
C HIS A 155 -2.77 16.52 12.29
N PHE A 156 -3.28 15.71 11.38
CA PHE A 156 -3.90 14.43 11.70
C PHE A 156 -3.68 13.44 10.55
N HIS A 157 -3.89 12.17 10.83
CA HIS A 157 -3.78 11.13 9.82
C HIS A 157 -4.90 10.12 10.02
N ILE A 158 -5.81 10.04 9.03
CA ILE A 158 -6.92 9.07 9.03
C ILE A 158 -6.42 7.67 8.64
N GLY A 159 -5.33 7.58 7.88
CA GLY A 159 -4.74 6.34 7.38
C GLY A 159 -4.24 6.49 5.95
N SER A 160 -3.62 5.44 5.41
CA SER A 160 -3.33 5.34 3.98
C SER A 160 -4.51 4.70 3.25
N GLN A 161 -4.69 5.02 1.96
CA GLN A 161 -5.70 4.39 1.11
C GLN A 161 -7.14 4.52 1.66
N ILE A 162 -7.60 5.75 1.91
CA ILE A 162 -8.96 6.00 2.40
C ILE A 162 -9.94 5.65 1.27
N PRO A 163 -10.95 4.77 1.48
CA PRO A 163 -11.76 4.22 0.39
C PRO A 163 -12.94 5.12 -0.02
N SER A 164 -13.42 5.99 0.87
CA SER A 164 -14.61 6.82 0.62
C SER A 164 -14.48 8.26 1.13
N THR A 165 -15.21 9.17 0.49
CA THR A 165 -15.31 10.58 0.89
C THR A 165 -16.09 10.77 2.19
N SER A 166 -17.03 9.88 2.53
CA SER A 166 -17.77 9.94 3.80
C SER A 166 -16.84 9.83 5.01
N LEU A 167 -15.96 8.81 4.99
CA LEU A 167 -14.98 8.61 6.06
C LEU A 167 -13.97 9.77 6.14
N LEU A 168 -13.55 10.28 4.97
CA LEU A 168 -12.70 11.45 4.88
C LEU A 168 -13.36 12.68 5.52
N SER A 169 -14.62 12.97 5.14
CA SER A 169 -15.37 14.12 5.64
C SER A 169 -15.57 14.06 7.15
N ASP A 170 -15.84 12.88 7.71
CA ASP A 170 -15.99 12.68 9.16
C ASP A 170 -14.70 12.99 9.92
N GLY A 171 -13.56 12.43 9.45
CA GLY A 171 -12.26 12.68 10.07
C GLY A 171 -11.81 14.15 9.95
N VAL A 172 -12.01 14.77 8.78
CA VAL A 172 -11.70 16.19 8.55
C VAL A 172 -12.59 17.09 9.41
N ALA A 173 -13.87 16.77 9.57
CA ALA A 173 -14.79 17.55 10.40
C ALA A 173 -14.39 17.54 11.88
N GLU A 174 -14.00 16.37 12.42
CA GLU A 174 -13.48 16.24 13.77
C GLU A 174 -12.21 17.11 13.96
N ALA A 175 -11.25 16.99 13.04
CA ALA A 175 -10.02 17.78 13.08
C ALA A 175 -10.27 19.29 12.95
N ALA A 176 -11.18 19.71 12.06
CA ALA A 176 -11.55 21.11 11.90
C ALA A 176 -12.18 21.69 13.18
N GLN A 177 -12.93 20.87 13.94
CA GLN A 177 -13.45 21.30 15.23
C GLN A 177 -12.32 21.48 16.25
N LEU A 178 -11.37 20.54 16.32
CA LEU A 178 -10.17 20.68 17.16
C LEU A 178 -9.37 21.93 16.81
N TYR A 179 -9.19 22.22 15.51
CA TYR A 179 -8.53 23.44 15.03
C TYR A 179 -9.22 24.70 15.57
N CYS A 180 -10.56 24.76 15.47
CA CYS A 180 -11.32 25.91 15.97
C CYS A 180 -11.21 26.07 17.48
N GLU A 181 -11.20 24.98 18.25
CA GLU A 181 -10.96 25.03 19.71
C GLU A 181 -9.56 25.54 20.05
N LEU A 182 -8.52 25.13 19.31
CA LEU A 182 -7.16 25.65 19.51
C LEU A 182 -7.08 27.17 19.28
N VAL A 183 -7.78 27.67 18.24
CA VAL A 183 -7.91 29.12 18.01
C VAL A 183 -8.61 29.81 19.18
N ARG A 184 -9.70 29.24 19.71
CA ARG A 184 -10.43 29.78 20.89
C ARG A 184 -9.57 29.80 22.14
N LEU A 185 -8.68 28.83 22.31
CA LEU A 185 -7.70 28.77 23.40
C LEU A 185 -6.55 29.77 23.24
N GLY A 186 -6.50 30.53 22.14
CA GLY A 186 -5.53 31.59 21.89
C GLY A 186 -4.31 31.17 21.06
N ALA A 187 -4.28 29.96 20.51
CA ALA A 187 -3.22 29.54 19.60
C ALA A 187 -3.33 30.29 18.26
N HIS A 188 -2.19 30.65 17.68
CA HIS A 188 -2.13 31.36 16.40
C HIS A 188 -2.15 30.37 15.22
N MET A 189 -3.19 29.54 15.19
CA MET A 189 -3.33 28.48 14.19
C MET A 189 -3.44 29.06 12.78
N LYS A 190 -2.79 28.40 11.81
CA LYS A 190 -2.73 28.83 10.40
C LYS A 190 -3.02 27.70 9.42
N VAL A 191 -2.60 26.48 9.77
CA VAL A 191 -2.61 25.34 8.86
C VAL A 191 -3.39 24.19 9.48
N ILE A 192 -4.26 23.58 8.69
CA ILE A 192 -4.77 22.22 8.93
C ILE A 192 -4.07 21.33 7.92
N ASP A 193 -3.30 20.39 8.43
CA ASP A 193 -2.64 19.35 7.66
C ASP A 193 -3.42 18.04 7.81
N ILE A 194 -4.00 17.59 6.70
CA ILE A 194 -4.86 16.39 6.68
C ILE A 194 -4.03 15.10 6.55
N GLY A 195 -2.71 15.23 6.44
CA GLY A 195 -1.81 14.11 6.19
C GLY A 195 -2.04 13.48 4.82
N GLY A 196 -1.64 12.22 4.68
CA GLY A 196 -1.90 11.42 3.49
C GLY A 196 -3.31 10.83 3.46
N GLY A 197 -3.48 9.77 2.66
CA GLY A 197 -4.73 8.99 2.61
C GLY A 197 -5.53 9.13 1.32
N LEU A 198 -5.17 10.08 0.45
CA LEU A 198 -5.61 10.06 -0.95
C LEU A 198 -5.20 8.72 -1.57
N GLY A 199 -6.18 7.87 -1.86
CA GLY A 199 -5.96 6.52 -2.34
C GLY A 199 -5.80 6.45 -3.85
N ILE A 200 -5.36 5.29 -4.32
CA ILE A 200 -5.16 4.96 -5.73
C ILE A 200 -6.03 3.76 -6.10
N ASP A 201 -6.66 3.82 -7.26
CA ASP A 201 -7.41 2.70 -7.81
C ASP A 201 -6.45 1.70 -8.49
N TYR A 202 -6.01 0.67 -7.74
CA TYR A 202 -5.07 -0.32 -8.24
C TYR A 202 -5.75 -1.41 -9.07
N ASP A 203 -6.99 -1.77 -8.76
CA ASP A 203 -7.74 -2.86 -9.44
C ASP A 203 -8.70 -2.36 -10.52
N GLY A 204 -8.92 -1.05 -10.64
CA GLY A 204 -9.79 -0.44 -11.63
C GLY A 204 -11.28 -0.53 -11.30
N SER A 205 -11.64 -1.05 -10.12
CA SER A 205 -13.03 -1.29 -9.73
C SER A 205 -13.78 -0.02 -9.37
N LYS A 206 -13.07 1.07 -9.03
CA LYS A 206 -13.66 2.32 -8.52
C LYS A 206 -14.64 2.11 -7.38
N SER A 207 -14.36 1.11 -6.55
CA SER A 207 -15.18 0.73 -5.40
C SER A 207 -14.49 1.08 -4.08
N GLY A 208 -15.30 1.43 -3.08
CA GLY A 208 -14.88 1.61 -1.69
C GLY A 208 -15.05 0.35 -0.85
N GLU A 209 -15.55 -0.73 -1.47
CA GLU A 209 -15.63 -2.07 -0.87
C GLU A 209 -14.36 -2.89 -1.11
N SER A 210 -13.51 -2.46 -2.06
CA SER A 210 -12.19 -3.03 -2.28
C SER A 210 -11.15 -2.27 -1.47
N ASP A 211 -10.30 -3.00 -0.74
CA ASP A 211 -9.15 -2.43 -0.01
C ASP A 211 -8.04 -1.91 -0.96
N LEU A 212 -8.13 -2.24 -2.25
CA LEU A 212 -7.16 -1.90 -3.30
C LEU A 212 -7.64 -0.76 -4.22
N SER A 213 -8.82 -0.20 -3.96
CA SER A 213 -9.41 0.85 -4.79
C SER A 213 -9.99 2.01 -3.96
N VAL A 214 -10.53 3.01 -4.65
CA VAL A 214 -11.25 4.15 -4.06
C VAL A 214 -12.56 4.41 -4.80
N ALA A 215 -13.58 4.85 -4.07
CA ALA A 215 -14.90 5.20 -4.61
C ALA A 215 -15.04 6.68 -5.02
N TYR A 216 -13.93 7.37 -5.28
CA TYR A 216 -13.95 8.82 -5.54
C TYR A 216 -12.89 9.25 -6.55
N SER A 217 -13.16 10.38 -7.19
CA SER A 217 -12.22 11.17 -7.98
C SER A 217 -11.40 12.12 -7.12
N LEU A 218 -10.32 12.67 -7.70
CA LEU A 218 -9.49 13.68 -7.04
C LEU A 218 -10.30 14.93 -6.67
N GLU A 219 -11.21 15.35 -7.56
CA GLU A 219 -12.08 16.49 -7.37
C GLU A 219 -13.03 16.28 -6.18
N GLU A 220 -13.68 15.11 -6.10
CA GLU A 220 -14.57 14.76 -4.99
C GLU A 220 -13.80 14.68 -3.65
N TYR A 221 -12.57 14.15 -3.66
CA TYR A 221 -11.69 14.18 -2.48
C TYR A 221 -11.40 15.62 -2.02
N ALA A 222 -11.01 16.49 -2.96
CA ALA A 222 -10.69 17.88 -2.66
C ALA A 222 -11.93 18.66 -2.16
N GLU A 223 -13.08 18.46 -2.80
CA GLU A 223 -14.35 19.08 -2.40
C GLU A 223 -14.77 18.64 -1.00
N ALA A 224 -14.71 17.34 -0.71
CA ALA A 224 -15.05 16.79 0.60
C ALA A 224 -14.21 17.42 1.72
N VAL A 225 -12.90 17.57 1.51
CA VAL A 225 -12.00 18.22 2.49
C VAL A 225 -12.35 19.70 2.67
N VAL A 226 -12.45 20.44 1.55
CA VAL A 226 -12.71 21.89 1.58
C VAL A 226 -14.07 22.19 2.20
N ALA A 227 -15.10 21.42 1.85
CA ALA A 227 -16.45 21.58 2.38
C ALA A 227 -16.50 21.31 3.88
N SER A 228 -15.88 20.23 4.36
CA SER A 228 -15.82 19.91 5.80
C SER A 228 -15.10 20.99 6.61
N VAL A 229 -13.94 21.46 6.16
CA VAL A 229 -13.20 22.55 6.84
C VAL A 229 -14.02 23.84 6.84
N ARG A 230 -14.56 24.23 5.67
CA ARG A 230 -15.36 25.45 5.52
C ARG A 230 -16.56 25.44 6.46
N PHE A 231 -17.34 24.35 6.47
CA PHE A 231 -18.55 24.24 7.28
C PHE A 231 -18.26 24.48 8.77
N VAL A 232 -17.22 23.86 9.30
CA VAL A 232 -16.87 23.99 10.72
C VAL A 232 -16.30 25.36 11.06
N CYS A 233 -15.45 25.92 10.19
CA CYS A 233 -14.88 27.26 10.38
C CYS A 233 -15.94 28.36 10.28
N ASP A 234 -16.85 28.30 9.30
CA ASP A 234 -17.95 29.26 9.13
C ASP A 234 -18.87 29.24 10.36
N ARG A 235 -19.30 28.05 10.80
CA ARG A 235 -20.10 27.88 12.02
C ARG A 235 -19.40 28.43 13.27
N SER A 236 -18.08 28.28 13.32
CA SER A 236 -17.25 28.71 14.46
C SER A 236 -16.82 30.16 14.40
N SER A 237 -17.10 30.88 13.30
CA SER A 237 -16.58 32.22 13.02
C SER A 237 -15.05 32.31 13.11
N VAL A 238 -14.36 31.25 12.68
CA VAL A 238 -12.90 31.16 12.65
C VAL A 238 -12.42 31.37 11.22
N LYS A 239 -11.32 32.13 11.04
CA LYS A 239 -10.71 32.33 9.71
C LYS A 239 -10.31 30.99 9.10
N HIS A 240 -10.59 30.82 7.80
CA HIS A 240 -10.24 29.58 7.10
C HIS A 240 -8.71 29.37 7.08
N PRO A 241 -8.23 28.16 7.44
CA PRO A 241 -6.81 27.83 7.41
C PRO A 241 -6.28 27.58 6.01
N VAL A 242 -4.95 27.56 5.88
CA VAL A 242 -4.31 26.86 4.76
C VAL A 242 -4.53 25.36 4.96
N ILE A 243 -5.12 24.70 3.97
CA ILE A 243 -5.18 23.23 3.91
C ILE A 243 -3.87 22.71 3.34
N CYS A 244 -3.25 21.79 4.06
CA CYS A 244 -2.06 21.03 3.69
C CYS A 244 -2.43 19.55 3.55
N SER A 245 -1.80 18.84 2.60
CA SER A 245 -1.94 17.39 2.46
C SER A 245 -0.61 16.74 2.09
N GLU A 246 -0.44 15.51 2.56
CA GLU A 246 0.78 14.69 2.42
C GLU A 246 0.53 13.47 1.51
N SER A 247 -0.04 13.70 0.33
CA SER A 247 -0.53 12.65 -0.59
C SER A 247 0.59 11.94 -1.36
N GLY A 248 1.57 11.37 -0.66
CA GLY A 248 2.77 10.75 -1.26
C GLY A 248 2.45 9.65 -2.28
N ARG A 249 1.67 8.63 -1.89
CA ARG A 249 1.25 7.52 -2.77
C ARG A 249 0.61 8.02 -4.06
N ALA A 250 -0.24 9.03 -3.97
CA ALA A 250 -0.94 9.57 -5.13
C ALA A 250 0.03 10.24 -6.13
N ILE A 251 1.08 10.90 -5.62
CA ILE A 251 2.07 11.60 -6.44
C ILE A 251 3.00 10.61 -7.17
N VAL A 252 3.44 9.55 -6.49
CA VAL A 252 4.49 8.65 -7.01
C VAL A 252 3.98 7.29 -7.50
N SER A 253 2.70 6.98 -7.41
CA SER A 253 2.20 5.67 -7.86
C SER A 253 2.41 5.42 -9.37
N HIS A 254 2.13 6.40 -10.22
CA HIS A 254 2.08 6.22 -11.68
C HIS A 254 3.36 6.64 -12.42
N HIS A 255 4.38 7.16 -11.72
CA HIS A 255 5.57 7.71 -12.37
C HIS A 255 6.58 6.65 -12.85
N SER A 256 6.44 5.40 -12.38
CA SER A 256 7.39 4.32 -12.66
C SER A 256 6.66 3.10 -13.20
N VAL A 257 7.26 2.44 -14.19
CA VAL A 257 6.80 1.19 -14.77
C VAL A 257 7.96 0.21 -14.75
N LEU A 258 7.71 -0.98 -14.20
CA LEU A 258 8.68 -2.06 -14.21
C LEU A 258 8.44 -2.92 -15.45
N ILE A 259 9.49 -3.15 -16.23
CA ILE A 259 9.43 -3.96 -17.46
C ILE A 259 10.32 -5.18 -17.25
N PHE A 260 9.72 -6.36 -17.39
CA PHE A 260 10.41 -7.63 -17.24
C PHE A 260 10.21 -8.50 -18.47
N GLU A 261 11.19 -9.35 -18.74
CA GLU A 261 11.16 -10.32 -19.82
C GLU A 261 10.60 -11.66 -19.33
N ALA A 262 9.71 -12.27 -20.13
CA ALA A 262 9.33 -13.66 -19.94
C ALA A 262 10.39 -14.57 -20.57
N VAL A 263 11.21 -15.21 -19.73
CA VAL A 263 12.36 -16.01 -20.13
C VAL A 263 11.95 -17.37 -20.67
N SER A 264 10.94 -17.97 -20.04
CA SER A 264 10.40 -19.26 -20.46
C SER A 264 8.94 -19.39 -20.06
N ALA A 265 8.26 -20.35 -20.69
CA ALA A 265 6.93 -20.78 -20.30
C ALA A 265 6.95 -22.29 -20.13
N ASP A 266 6.26 -22.79 -19.11
CA ASP A 266 6.07 -24.21 -18.93
C ASP A 266 5.30 -24.76 -20.12
N LYS A 267 5.87 -25.80 -20.74
CA LYS A 267 5.18 -26.52 -21.80
C LYS A 267 4.18 -27.47 -21.13
N PRO A 268 2.90 -27.50 -21.56
CA PRO A 268 1.98 -28.50 -21.07
C PRO A 268 2.57 -29.88 -21.36
N MET A 269 2.47 -30.81 -20.40
CA MET A 269 2.97 -32.17 -20.58
C MET A 269 2.32 -32.79 -21.83
N VAL A 270 3.14 -33.10 -22.83
CA VAL A 270 2.68 -33.69 -24.11
C VAL A 270 2.84 -35.21 -24.10
N HIS A 271 3.01 -35.84 -22.93
CA HIS A 271 3.07 -37.29 -22.89
C HIS A 271 1.67 -37.86 -23.06
N GLN A 272 1.32 -38.22 -24.30
CA GLN A 272 0.14 -39.02 -24.57
C GLN A 272 0.48 -40.44 -24.11
N ALA A 273 -0.30 -40.97 -23.17
CA ALA A 273 -0.18 -42.37 -22.77
C ALA A 273 -0.51 -43.24 -24.00
N THR A 274 0.41 -44.13 -24.36
CA THR A 274 0.20 -45.15 -25.37
C THR A 274 -0.63 -46.30 -24.79
N PRO A 275 -1.25 -47.15 -25.63
CA PRO A 275 -1.92 -48.36 -25.14
C PRO A 275 -1.01 -49.28 -24.31
N ASP A 276 0.28 -49.32 -24.64
CA ASP A 276 1.29 -50.09 -23.91
C ASP A 276 1.55 -49.47 -22.51
N ASP A 277 1.57 -48.14 -22.40
CA ASP A 277 1.72 -47.43 -21.12
C ASP A 277 0.53 -47.69 -20.18
N ILE A 278 -0.68 -47.75 -20.74
CA ILE A 278 -1.90 -48.08 -19.99
C ILE A 278 -1.86 -49.54 -19.54
N GLN A 279 -1.44 -50.47 -20.42
CA GLN A 279 -1.33 -51.86 -20.04
C GLN A 279 -0.30 -52.06 -18.93
N PHE A 280 0.85 -51.41 -19.04
CA PHE A 280 1.92 -51.42 -18.03
C PHE A 280 1.49 -50.77 -16.70
N LEU A 281 0.69 -49.70 -16.74
CA LEU A 281 0.09 -49.11 -15.53
C LEU A 281 -0.78 -50.11 -14.75
N LEU A 282 -1.52 -50.96 -15.48
CA LEU A 282 -2.49 -51.89 -14.90
C LEU A 282 -1.87 -53.22 -14.45
N GLU A 283 -0.55 -53.38 -14.59
CA GLU A 283 0.18 -54.57 -14.14
C GLU A 283 0.49 -54.48 -12.64
N GLY A 284 -0.11 -55.38 -11.86
CA GLY A 284 0.26 -55.61 -10.46
C GLY A 284 -0.55 -54.84 -9.39
N ASP A 285 -1.49 -53.97 -9.78
CA ASP A 285 -2.41 -53.27 -8.85
C ASP A 285 -3.87 -53.42 -9.32
N GLU A 286 -4.63 -54.27 -8.60
CA GLU A 286 -6.04 -54.55 -8.91
C GLU A 286 -6.97 -53.35 -8.64
N GLU A 287 -6.63 -52.49 -7.69
CA GLU A 287 -7.44 -51.31 -7.34
C GLU A 287 -7.24 -50.18 -8.36
N ALA A 288 -6.00 -49.95 -8.81
CA ALA A 288 -5.73 -49.04 -9.92
C ALA A 288 -6.46 -49.48 -11.20
N ARG A 289 -6.56 -50.81 -11.41
CA ARG A 289 -7.32 -51.38 -12.53
C ARG A 289 -8.82 -51.13 -12.43
N ALA A 290 -9.41 -51.34 -11.26
CA ALA A 290 -10.83 -51.04 -11.04
C ALA A 290 -11.14 -49.56 -11.31
N ASN A 291 -10.31 -48.65 -10.78
CA ASN A 291 -10.45 -47.21 -11.00
C ASN A 291 -10.31 -46.81 -12.49
N TYR A 292 -9.41 -47.46 -13.23
CA TYR A 292 -9.28 -47.26 -14.67
C TYR A 292 -10.52 -47.75 -15.44
N GLU A 293 -11.07 -48.92 -15.09
CA GLU A 293 -12.27 -49.46 -15.72
C GLU A 293 -13.49 -48.55 -15.50
N ASP A 294 -13.65 -48.01 -14.28
CA ASP A 294 -14.69 -47.03 -13.96
C ASP A 294 -14.51 -45.72 -14.75
N LEU A 295 -13.27 -45.22 -14.83
CA LEU A 295 -12.93 -44.04 -15.64
C LEU A 295 -13.24 -44.28 -17.13
N TYR A 296 -12.81 -45.40 -17.68
CA TYR A 296 -13.06 -45.77 -19.08
C TYR A 296 -14.57 -45.87 -19.36
N ALA A 297 -15.32 -46.48 -18.45
CA ALA A 297 -16.76 -46.58 -18.58
C ALA A 297 -17.45 -45.22 -18.52
N ALA A 298 -16.98 -44.29 -17.68
CA ALA A 298 -17.49 -42.91 -17.63
C ALA A 298 -17.19 -42.14 -18.92
N VAL A 299 -15.97 -42.26 -19.47
CA VAL A 299 -15.59 -41.65 -20.76
C VAL A 299 -16.48 -42.17 -21.88
N MET A 300 -16.72 -43.48 -21.95
CA MET A 300 -17.58 -44.09 -22.96
C MET A 300 -19.05 -43.68 -22.84
N ARG A 301 -19.51 -43.35 -21.63
CA ARG A 301 -20.86 -42.82 -21.37
C ARG A 301 -20.99 -41.32 -21.65
N GLY A 302 -19.89 -40.60 -21.83
CA GLY A 302 -19.89 -39.14 -21.93
C GLY A 302 -20.26 -38.45 -20.61
N ASP A 303 -20.06 -39.13 -19.48
CA ASP A 303 -20.39 -38.59 -18.17
C ASP A 303 -19.20 -37.79 -17.62
N HIS A 304 -19.21 -36.48 -17.87
CA HIS A 304 -18.09 -35.60 -17.54
C HIS A 304 -17.84 -35.48 -16.03
N GLU A 305 -18.89 -35.48 -15.22
CA GLU A 305 -18.77 -35.33 -13.75
C GLU A 305 -18.12 -36.58 -13.14
N SER A 306 -18.57 -37.76 -13.56
CA SER A 306 -17.96 -39.03 -13.17
C SER A 306 -16.52 -39.15 -13.69
N CYS A 307 -16.22 -38.66 -14.91
CA CYS A 307 -14.84 -38.63 -15.42
C CYS A 307 -13.90 -37.83 -14.52
N LEU A 308 -14.33 -36.65 -14.04
CA LEU A 308 -13.51 -35.82 -13.13
C LEU A 308 -13.24 -36.54 -11.80
N LEU A 309 -14.27 -37.17 -11.23
CA LEU A 309 -14.14 -37.93 -9.99
C LEU A 309 -13.19 -39.13 -10.15
N TYR A 310 -13.37 -39.93 -11.20
CA TYR A 310 -12.56 -41.12 -11.43
C TYR A 310 -11.11 -40.80 -11.82
N VAL A 311 -10.85 -39.66 -12.49
CA VAL A 311 -9.49 -39.15 -12.71
C VAL A 311 -8.78 -38.87 -11.39
N ASP A 312 -9.45 -38.20 -10.44
CA ASP A 312 -8.85 -37.90 -9.13
C ASP A 312 -8.61 -39.16 -8.30
N GLN A 313 -9.59 -40.09 -8.28
CA GLN A 313 -9.46 -41.38 -7.60
C GLN A 313 -8.32 -42.24 -8.15
N LEU A 314 -8.18 -42.31 -9.48
CA LEU A 314 -7.10 -43.03 -10.13
C LEU A 314 -5.73 -42.41 -9.79
N LYS A 315 -5.60 -41.08 -9.85
CA LYS A 315 -4.36 -40.38 -9.45
C LYS A 315 -4.00 -40.65 -7.99
N GLN A 316 -4.96 -40.51 -7.08
CA GLN A 316 -4.73 -40.74 -5.65
C GLN A 316 -4.26 -42.17 -5.37
N ARG A 317 -4.97 -43.17 -5.92
CA ARG A 317 -4.60 -44.58 -5.76
C ARG A 317 -3.20 -44.87 -6.29
N CYS A 318 -2.83 -44.35 -7.47
CA CYS A 318 -1.51 -44.58 -8.02
C CYS A 318 -0.40 -43.86 -7.23
N VAL A 319 -0.66 -42.68 -6.66
CA VAL A 319 0.27 -42.01 -5.74
C VAL A 319 0.45 -42.82 -4.44
N GLU A 320 -0.61 -43.43 -3.92
CA GLU A 320 -0.55 -44.32 -2.77
C GLU A 320 0.25 -45.60 -3.07
N GLY A 321 -0.05 -46.27 -4.19
CA GLY A 321 0.72 -47.43 -4.64
C GLY A 321 2.20 -47.13 -4.86
N PHE A 322 2.55 -45.93 -5.34
CA PHE A 322 3.95 -45.48 -5.43
C PHE A 322 4.59 -45.28 -4.05
N LYS A 323 3.88 -44.68 -3.08
CA LYS A 323 4.36 -44.54 -1.69
C LYS A 323 4.56 -45.88 -0.99
N GLU A 324 3.73 -46.87 -1.32
CA GLU A 324 3.81 -48.24 -0.81
C GLU A 324 4.88 -49.08 -1.52
N GLY A 325 5.48 -48.58 -2.60
CA GLY A 325 6.49 -49.28 -3.40
C GLY A 325 5.92 -50.35 -4.33
N VAL A 326 4.61 -50.36 -4.55
CA VAL A 326 3.89 -51.28 -5.46
C VAL A 326 4.02 -50.81 -6.90
N LEU A 327 4.02 -49.49 -7.13
CA LEU A 327 4.11 -48.90 -8.47
C LEU A 327 5.48 -48.29 -8.75
N SER A 328 5.94 -48.43 -10.00
CA SER A 328 7.18 -47.81 -10.49
C SER A 328 6.98 -46.34 -10.88
N ILE A 329 8.08 -45.62 -11.09
CA ILE A 329 8.04 -44.22 -11.56
C ILE A 329 7.47 -44.11 -12.98
N GLU A 330 7.70 -45.12 -13.83
CA GLU A 330 7.15 -45.19 -15.18
C GLU A 330 5.62 -45.43 -15.17
N GLN A 331 5.13 -46.26 -14.24
CA GLN A 331 3.68 -46.43 -14.03
C GLN A 331 3.06 -45.12 -13.56
N LEU A 332 3.67 -44.44 -12.57
CA LEU A 332 3.17 -43.16 -12.08
C LEU A 332 3.13 -42.09 -13.18
N ALA A 333 4.17 -42.01 -14.02
CA ALA A 333 4.21 -41.09 -15.16
C ALA A 333 3.11 -41.38 -16.22
N SER A 334 2.76 -42.65 -16.40
CA SER A 334 1.71 -43.08 -17.34
C SER A 334 0.31 -42.63 -16.88
N VAL A 335 0.06 -42.61 -15.57
CA VAL A 335 -1.20 -42.09 -14.98
C VAL A 335 -1.37 -40.61 -15.26
N ASP A 336 -0.30 -39.82 -15.08
CA ASP A 336 -0.34 -38.38 -15.32
C ASP A 336 -0.68 -38.08 -16.78
N GLY A 337 -0.06 -38.79 -17.73
CA GLY A 337 -0.35 -38.67 -19.16
C GLY A 337 -1.79 -39.09 -19.53
N LEU A 338 -2.29 -40.19 -18.96
CA LEU A 338 -3.66 -40.66 -19.18
C LEU A 338 -4.69 -39.64 -18.66
N CYS A 339 -4.50 -39.14 -17.44
CA CYS A 339 -5.43 -38.21 -16.81
C CYS A 339 -5.50 -36.87 -17.56
N GLU A 340 -4.35 -36.32 -17.95
CA GLU A 340 -4.28 -35.12 -18.80
C GLU A 340 -5.01 -35.33 -20.14
N TRP A 341 -4.84 -36.51 -20.75
CA TRP A 341 -5.54 -36.85 -21.98
C TRP A 341 -7.06 -36.89 -21.80
N VAL A 342 -7.56 -37.53 -20.73
CA VAL A 342 -9.00 -37.56 -20.44
C VAL A 342 -9.55 -36.15 -20.18
N LEU A 343 -8.88 -35.35 -19.35
CA LEU A 343 -9.28 -33.96 -19.05
C LEU A 343 -9.35 -33.10 -20.32
N LYS A 344 -8.41 -33.29 -21.24
CA LYS A 344 -8.43 -32.63 -22.55
C LYS A 344 -9.58 -33.14 -23.43
N ALA A 345 -9.86 -34.44 -23.44
CA ALA A 345 -10.93 -35.04 -24.24
C ALA A 345 -12.33 -34.57 -23.81
N ILE A 346 -12.57 -34.42 -22.51
CA ILE A 346 -13.86 -33.95 -21.97
C ILE A 346 -14.00 -32.41 -21.97
N GLY A 347 -12.99 -31.68 -22.46
CA GLY A 347 -12.99 -30.21 -22.50
C GLY A 347 -12.89 -29.55 -21.12
N ALA A 348 -12.48 -30.29 -20.09
CA ALA A 348 -12.26 -29.77 -18.74
C ALA A 348 -10.84 -29.21 -18.53
N SER A 349 -9.96 -29.35 -19.51
CA SER A 349 -8.62 -28.75 -19.50
C SER A 349 -8.71 -27.25 -19.79
N ASP A 350 -8.47 -26.44 -18.76
CA ASP A 350 -8.24 -24.99 -18.89
C ASP A 350 -6.80 -24.68 -18.45
N PRO A 351 -5.81 -24.93 -19.34
CA PRO A 351 -4.40 -24.91 -18.97
C PRO A 351 -3.98 -23.50 -18.57
N VAL A 352 -3.58 -23.36 -17.31
CA VAL A 352 -2.90 -22.17 -16.81
C VAL A 352 -1.41 -22.39 -17.03
N HIS A 353 -0.78 -21.55 -17.85
CA HIS A 353 0.66 -21.64 -18.09
C HIS A 353 1.44 -20.82 -17.06
N THR A 354 2.50 -21.41 -16.51
CA THR A 354 3.47 -20.65 -15.73
C THR A 354 4.47 -20.01 -16.68
N TYR A 355 4.64 -18.69 -16.58
CA TYR A 355 5.69 -17.95 -17.25
C TYR A 355 6.76 -17.57 -16.23
N ASN A 356 8.00 -17.94 -16.50
CA ASN A 356 9.15 -17.52 -15.68
C ASN A 356 9.60 -16.14 -16.15
N ILE A 357 9.43 -15.16 -15.28
CA ILE A 357 9.70 -13.75 -15.54
C ILE A 357 11.01 -13.38 -14.88
N ASN A 358 11.88 -12.66 -15.60
CA ASN A 358 13.14 -12.11 -15.08
C ASN A 358 12.87 -10.97 -14.09
N LEU A 359 12.28 -11.32 -12.96
CA LEU A 359 11.81 -10.50 -11.87
C LEU A 359 12.27 -11.15 -10.57
N SER A 360 12.35 -10.35 -9.51
CA SER A 360 12.31 -10.83 -8.13
C SER A 360 11.21 -10.04 -7.40
N VAL A 361 10.15 -10.72 -6.99
CA VAL A 361 8.99 -10.11 -6.31
C VAL A 361 9.45 -9.40 -5.05
N PHE A 362 10.30 -10.05 -4.26
CA PHE A 362 10.79 -9.54 -2.98
C PHE A 362 11.59 -8.23 -3.08
N THR A 363 12.23 -7.98 -4.22
CA THR A 363 13.07 -6.78 -4.42
C THR A 363 12.35 -5.68 -5.17
N SER A 364 11.53 -6.03 -6.15
CA SER A 364 10.92 -5.05 -7.06
C SER A 364 9.48 -4.71 -6.69
N ILE A 365 8.75 -5.66 -6.08
CA ILE A 365 7.33 -5.52 -5.75
C ILE A 365 7.04 -6.10 -4.34
N PRO A 366 7.77 -5.66 -3.30
CA PRO A 366 7.67 -6.25 -1.96
C PRO A 366 6.27 -6.14 -1.35
N ASP A 367 5.51 -5.09 -1.68
CA ASP A 367 4.14 -4.90 -1.18
C ASP A 367 3.18 -5.98 -1.68
N LEU A 368 3.41 -6.56 -2.87
CA LEU A 368 2.61 -7.68 -3.37
C LEU A 368 2.75 -8.89 -2.45
N TRP A 369 3.98 -9.17 -2.00
CA TRP A 369 4.25 -10.26 -1.08
C TRP A 369 3.82 -9.95 0.36
N GLY A 370 4.15 -8.75 0.86
CA GLY A 370 4.00 -8.43 2.28
C GLY A 370 2.58 -8.08 2.72
N ILE A 371 1.76 -7.53 1.82
CA ILE A 371 0.42 -7.04 2.14
C ILE A 371 -0.62 -7.35 1.06
N ASP A 372 -0.38 -8.34 0.19
CA ASP A 372 -1.27 -8.72 -0.92
C ASP A 372 -1.63 -7.53 -1.85
N GLN A 373 -0.73 -6.55 -1.99
CA GLN A 373 -0.96 -5.38 -2.85
C GLN A 373 -1.07 -5.81 -4.31
N LEU A 374 -2.10 -5.33 -5.00
CA LEU A 374 -2.27 -5.54 -6.43
C LEU A 374 -1.56 -4.46 -7.24
N PHE A 375 -0.94 -4.90 -8.34
CA PHE A 375 -0.32 -4.06 -9.35
C PHE A 375 -0.84 -4.47 -10.73
N PRO A 376 -1.33 -3.53 -11.55
CA PRO A 376 -1.71 -3.85 -12.92
C PRO A 376 -0.52 -4.38 -13.72
N ILE A 377 -0.64 -5.60 -14.26
CA ILE A 377 0.40 -6.23 -15.07
C ILE A 377 -0.18 -6.55 -16.45
N VAL A 378 0.46 -6.02 -17.48
CA VAL A 378 0.02 -6.19 -18.87
C VAL A 378 1.22 -6.50 -19.78
N PRO A 379 1.03 -7.28 -20.86
CA PRO A 379 2.02 -7.37 -21.92
C PRO A 379 2.30 -6.00 -22.55
N ILE A 380 3.55 -5.72 -22.90
CA ILE A 380 3.92 -4.43 -23.54
C ILE A 380 3.64 -4.37 -25.04
N HIS A 381 3.19 -5.48 -25.64
CA HIS A 381 2.91 -5.61 -27.08
C HIS A 381 1.72 -6.55 -27.32
N LYS A 382 1.16 -6.52 -28.55
CA LYS A 382 -0.02 -7.32 -28.95
C LYS A 382 -1.28 -7.05 -28.12
N LEU A 383 -1.42 -5.81 -27.64
CA LEU A 383 -2.57 -5.37 -26.84
C LEU A 383 -3.87 -5.30 -27.65
N ASP A 384 -3.77 -5.34 -28.97
CA ASP A 384 -4.88 -5.43 -29.93
C ASP A 384 -5.41 -6.86 -30.11
N GLN A 385 -4.73 -7.86 -29.54
CA GLN A 385 -5.08 -9.27 -29.67
C GLN A 385 -5.74 -9.78 -28.40
N ARG A 386 -6.84 -10.55 -28.55
CA ARG A 386 -7.48 -11.21 -27.41
C ARG A 386 -6.52 -12.24 -26.81
N PRO A 387 -6.25 -12.23 -25.48
CA PRO A 387 -5.43 -13.24 -24.83
C PRO A 387 -5.99 -14.65 -25.07
N GLY A 388 -5.13 -15.57 -25.53
CA GLY A 388 -5.51 -16.95 -25.83
C GLY A 388 -5.29 -17.93 -24.69
N THR A 389 -4.65 -17.51 -23.58
CA THR A 389 -4.28 -18.40 -22.49
C THR A 389 -4.25 -17.65 -21.15
N ARG A 390 -4.59 -18.37 -20.07
CA ARG A 390 -4.42 -17.91 -18.70
C ARG A 390 -2.99 -18.19 -18.23
N ALA A 391 -2.45 -17.31 -17.41
CA ALA A 391 -1.07 -17.38 -16.99
C ALA A 391 -0.90 -17.14 -15.49
N ILE A 392 0.10 -17.81 -14.90
CA ILE A 392 0.72 -17.44 -13.62
C ILE A 392 2.11 -16.91 -13.96
N LEU A 393 2.54 -15.82 -13.33
CA LEU A 393 3.91 -15.33 -13.48
C LEU A 393 4.73 -15.81 -12.28
N SER A 394 5.72 -16.64 -12.52
CA SER A 394 6.73 -17.01 -11.52
C SER A 394 7.95 -16.13 -11.69
N ASP A 395 8.53 -15.65 -10.61
CA ASP A 395 9.81 -14.96 -10.61
C ASP A 395 10.97 -15.98 -10.71
N LEU A 396 12.23 -15.52 -10.79
CA LEU A 396 13.40 -16.41 -10.92
C LEU A 396 14.01 -16.83 -9.57
N THR A 397 13.37 -16.51 -8.45
CA THR A 397 13.86 -16.91 -7.14
C THR A 397 13.53 -18.37 -6.85
N CYS A 398 14.28 -18.98 -5.92
CA CYS A 398 14.00 -20.35 -5.48
C CYS A 398 12.81 -20.44 -4.51
N ASP A 399 12.16 -19.32 -4.20
CA ASP A 399 11.09 -19.25 -3.21
C ASP A 399 9.72 -19.37 -3.89
N SER A 400 8.87 -20.27 -3.39
CA SER A 400 7.54 -20.52 -3.95
C SER A 400 6.56 -19.36 -3.79
N ASP A 401 6.88 -18.39 -2.93
CA ASP A 401 6.12 -17.15 -2.77
C ASP A 401 6.45 -16.10 -3.85
N GLY A 402 7.52 -16.32 -4.63
CA GLY A 402 7.90 -15.53 -5.80
C GLY A 402 6.96 -15.74 -6.99
N LYS A 403 5.65 -15.63 -6.78
CA LYS A 403 4.62 -15.88 -7.81
C LYS A 403 3.53 -14.83 -7.79
N ILE A 404 2.99 -14.55 -8.97
CA ILE A 404 1.88 -13.62 -9.19
C ILE A 404 0.76 -14.42 -9.88
N ASN A 405 -0.33 -14.58 -9.14
CA ASN A 405 -1.52 -15.32 -9.57
C ASN A 405 -2.82 -14.51 -9.41
N LYS A 406 -2.72 -13.24 -9.00
CA LYS A 406 -3.79 -12.24 -8.98
C LYS A 406 -3.36 -11.11 -9.92
N PHE A 407 -4.27 -10.67 -10.80
CA PHE A 407 -4.03 -9.67 -11.84
C PHE A 407 -5.11 -8.60 -11.84
#